data_AF-A0A2G0PL69-F1
#
_entry.id   AF-A0A2G0PL69-F1
#
_cell.length_a   1.000
_cell.length_b   1.000
_cell.length_c   1.000
_cell.angle_alpha   90.00
_cell.angle_beta   90.00
_cell.angle_gamma   90.00
#
_symmetry.space_group_name_H-M   'P 1'
#
loop_
_entity.id
_entity.type
_entity.pdbx_description
1 polymer ?
#
loop_
_entity_poly.entity_id
_entity_poly.type
_entity_poly.pdbx_seq_one_letter_code
_entity_poly.pdbx_strand_id
1 'polypeptide(L)'
;MKSVRSQGARKDNLTAKVSVMPTAAGYLEPFEVGGVHKLNGAALLNPKNVKLNKHGNLPRNKLSQLKGKEDTFIGEVSTRYGENVNGVWRRKKAKKVKKNKRRLKRSSNGTRRPRQKQRPPKLLIRFGDALPVDPVLGYQERAQQMAQSLMPAAISQALDEAIRTAK
;
A
#
# COMPACT_ATOMS: atom_id res chain seq x y z
N MET A 1 -11.99 -9.66 -1.92
CA MET A 1 -11.72 -9.47 -3.36
C MET A 1 -11.88 -10.85 -4.00
N LYS A 2 -12.75 -11.03 -5.00
CA LYS A 2 -12.92 -12.32 -5.68
C LYS A 2 -11.85 -12.41 -6.78
N SER A 3 -10.67 -12.93 -6.45
CA SER A 3 -9.52 -13.08 -7.36
C SER A 3 -9.59 -14.34 -8.23
N VAL A 4 -10.34 -15.34 -7.75
CA VAL A 4 -10.54 -16.64 -8.41
C VAL A 4 -11.92 -16.66 -9.07
N ARG A 5 -11.94 -17.06 -10.35
CA ARG A 5 -13.14 -17.35 -11.12
C ARG A 5 -13.23 -18.86 -11.34
N SER A 6 -14.35 -19.44 -10.98
CA SER A 6 -14.69 -20.82 -11.30
C SER A 6 -15.81 -20.83 -12.32
N GLN A 7 -15.60 -21.54 -13.42
CA GLN A 7 -16.63 -21.91 -14.38
C GLN A 7 -16.93 -23.39 -14.19
N GLY A 8 -18.13 -23.70 -13.68
CA GLY A 8 -18.59 -25.07 -13.49
C GLY A 8 -18.81 -25.77 -14.83
N ALA A 9 -18.66 -27.10 -14.84
CA ALA A 9 -18.95 -27.93 -15.99
C ALA A 9 -20.43 -27.82 -16.40
N ARG A 10 -20.69 -27.95 -17.70
CA ARG A 10 -22.04 -27.93 -18.28
C ARG A 10 -22.30 -29.25 -19.02
N LYS A 11 -23.56 -29.55 -19.30
CA LYS A 11 -23.96 -30.80 -19.99
C LYS A 11 -23.36 -30.92 -21.40
N ASP A 12 -23.11 -29.79 -22.04
CA ASP A 12 -22.49 -29.64 -23.37
C ASP A 12 -20.96 -29.48 -23.32
N ASN A 13 -20.40 -29.23 -22.14
CA ASN A 13 -18.97 -29.11 -21.93
C ASN A 13 -18.61 -29.59 -20.52
N LEU A 14 -18.20 -30.85 -20.41
CA LEU A 14 -17.89 -31.55 -19.16
C LEU A 14 -16.61 -31.05 -18.46
N THR A 15 -15.99 -29.96 -18.94
CA THR A 15 -14.79 -29.39 -18.32
C THR A 15 -15.13 -28.25 -17.35
N ALA A 16 -14.55 -28.32 -16.15
CA ALA A 16 -14.59 -27.21 -15.19
C ALA A 16 -13.29 -26.39 -15.30
N LYS A 17 -13.40 -25.06 -15.37
CA LYS A 17 -12.25 -24.16 -15.51
C LYS A 17 -12.13 -23.25 -14.30
N VAL A 18 -11.01 -23.34 -13.60
CA VAL A 18 -10.62 -22.39 -12.55
C VAL A 18 -9.57 -21.45 -13.12
N SER A 19 -9.79 -20.15 -12.98
CA SER A 19 -8.90 -19.11 -13.51
C SER A 19 -8.68 -18.02 -12.48
N VAL A 20 -7.45 -17.50 -12.45
CA VAL A 20 -7.10 -16.30 -11.69
C VAL A 20 -7.24 -15.10 -12.61
N MET A 21 -7.90 -14.04 -12.15
CA MET A 21 -8.04 -12.83 -12.96
C MET A 21 -6.66 -12.17 -13.20
N PRO A 22 -6.39 -11.62 -14.41
CA PRO A 22 -5.14 -10.92 -14.69
C PRO A 22 -4.86 -9.76 -13.72
N THR A 23 -5.90 -9.11 -13.22
CA THR A 23 -5.80 -8.06 -12.18
C THR A 23 -5.27 -8.56 -10.85
N ALA A 24 -5.46 -9.84 -10.52
CA ALA A 24 -4.89 -10.45 -9.33
C ALA A 24 -3.45 -10.95 -9.57
N ALA A 25 -3.09 -11.26 -10.82
CA ALA A 25 -1.76 -11.75 -11.17
C ALA A 25 -0.65 -10.74 -10.77
N GLY A 26 -0.86 -9.44 -11.02
CA GLY A 26 0.12 -8.41 -10.64
C GLY A 26 0.32 -8.22 -9.13
N TYR A 27 -0.57 -8.78 -8.29
CA TYR A 27 -0.36 -8.83 -6.83
C TYR A 27 0.33 -10.12 -6.38
N LEU A 28 0.30 -11.17 -7.19
CA LEU A 28 0.88 -12.49 -6.88
C LEU A 28 2.29 -12.65 -7.45
N GLU A 29 2.62 -11.94 -8.53
CA GLU A 29 3.93 -11.99 -9.18
C GLU A 29 5.12 -11.68 -8.24
N PRO A 30 5.06 -10.65 -7.35
CA PRO A 30 6.15 -10.41 -6.40
C PRO A 30 6.36 -11.56 -5.39
N PHE A 31 5.35 -12.40 -5.19
CA PHE A 31 5.41 -13.58 -4.32
C PHE A 31 5.94 -14.83 -5.05
N GLU A 32 6.29 -14.78 -6.33
CA GLU A 32 6.90 -15.91 -7.05
C GLU A 32 8.33 -15.60 -7.48
N VAL A 33 8.54 -14.44 -8.12
CA VAL A 33 9.84 -14.04 -8.65
C VAL A 33 10.69 -13.33 -7.59
N GLY A 34 10.07 -12.96 -6.47
CA GLY A 34 10.62 -12.03 -5.51
C GLY A 34 10.51 -10.58 -6.00
N GLY A 35 10.69 -9.64 -5.08
CA GLY A 35 10.63 -8.22 -5.38
C GLY A 35 9.84 -7.44 -4.36
N VAL A 36 9.45 -6.24 -4.76
CA VAL A 36 8.79 -5.27 -3.90
C VAL A 36 7.28 -5.44 -4.01
N HIS A 37 6.56 -5.32 -2.89
CA HIS A 37 5.10 -5.38 -2.91
C HIS A 37 4.51 -4.43 -3.97
N LYS A 38 3.56 -4.94 -4.77
CA LYS A 38 2.83 -4.10 -5.72
C LYS A 38 2.04 -3.04 -4.96
N LEU A 39 2.53 -1.81 -5.01
CA LEU A 39 1.82 -0.64 -4.52
C LEU A 39 0.98 -0.02 -5.64
N ASN A 40 -0.16 0.57 -5.25
CA ASN A 40 -1.00 1.37 -6.15
C ASN A 40 -0.39 2.76 -6.45
N GLY A 41 0.87 3.00 -6.06
CA GLY A 41 1.61 4.25 -6.25
C GLY A 41 3.10 4.09 -5.91
N ALA A 42 3.89 5.16 -6.09
CA ALA A 42 5.35 5.12 -5.94
C ALA A 42 5.85 4.92 -4.50
N ALA A 43 5.02 5.13 -3.49
CA ALA A 43 5.41 5.07 -2.09
C ALA A 43 4.32 4.43 -1.23
N LEU A 44 4.73 3.78 -0.14
CA LEU A 44 3.82 3.26 0.87
C LEU A 44 3.25 4.45 1.65
N LEU A 45 1.94 4.69 1.50
CA LEU A 45 1.26 5.77 2.20
C LEU A 45 0.72 5.25 3.53
N ASN A 46 1.29 5.72 4.64
CA ASN A 46 0.82 5.40 5.99
C ASN A 46 0.08 6.60 6.61
N PRO A 47 -1.25 6.68 6.47
CA PRO A 47 -2.05 7.76 7.05
C PRO A 47 -2.04 7.71 8.59
N LYS A 48 -1.72 8.83 9.23
CA LYS A 48 -1.67 8.95 10.70
C LYS A 48 -2.80 9.77 11.29
N ASN A 49 -3.14 10.88 10.65
CA ASN A 49 -4.13 11.84 11.16
C ASN A 49 -5.10 12.29 10.07
N VAL A 50 -5.52 11.35 9.21
CA VAL A 50 -6.42 11.60 8.09
C VAL A 50 -7.54 10.57 8.11
N LYS A 51 -8.77 11.02 7.85
CA LYS A 51 -9.94 10.14 7.77
C LYS A 51 -9.77 9.17 6.60
N LEU A 52 -9.95 7.89 6.90
CA LEU A 52 -9.91 6.79 5.94
C LEU A 52 -11.29 6.54 5.34
N ASN A 53 -11.34 5.86 4.20
CA ASN A 53 -12.58 5.34 3.65
C ASN A 53 -12.99 4.05 4.39
N LYS A 54 -14.14 3.46 4.02
CA LYS A 54 -14.66 2.21 4.62
C LYS A 54 -13.73 1.00 4.49
N HIS A 55 -12.74 1.07 3.61
CA HIS A 55 -11.76 0.01 3.36
C HIS A 55 -10.42 0.26 4.07
N GLY A 56 -10.33 1.30 4.92
CA GLY A 56 -9.07 1.66 5.59
C GLY A 56 -8.06 2.38 4.70
N ASN A 57 -8.42 2.75 3.48
CA ASN A 57 -7.54 3.42 2.52
C ASN A 57 -7.74 4.95 2.49
N LEU A 58 -6.72 5.66 2.01
CA LEU A 58 -6.83 7.09 1.72
C LEU A 58 -7.83 7.32 0.56
N PRO A 59 -8.76 8.28 0.69
CA PRO A 59 -9.61 8.68 -0.42
C PRO A 59 -8.78 9.20 -1.61
N ARG A 60 -9.18 8.87 -2.85
CA ARG A 60 -8.43 9.18 -4.09
C ARG A 60 -7.95 10.62 -4.18
N ASN A 61 -8.80 11.59 -3.86
CA ASN A 61 -8.48 13.01 -4.00
C ASN A 61 -7.83 13.62 -2.74
N LYS A 62 -7.56 12.81 -1.70
CA LYS A 62 -7.16 13.34 -0.39
C LYS A 62 -5.78 13.97 -0.42
N LEU A 63 -4.83 13.39 -1.15
CA LEU A 63 -3.49 13.95 -1.32
C LEU A 63 -3.53 15.30 -2.06
N SER A 64 -4.28 15.38 -3.16
CA SER A 64 -4.49 16.63 -3.90
C SER A 64 -5.10 17.72 -3.00
N GLN A 65 -6.14 17.36 -2.23
CA GLN A 65 -6.76 18.26 -1.27
C GLN A 65 -5.79 18.75 -0.19
N LEU A 66 -4.89 17.90 0.30
CA LEU A 66 -3.88 18.30 1.27
C LEU A 66 -2.76 19.13 0.63
N LYS A 67 -2.42 18.89 -0.63
CA LYS A 67 -1.44 19.73 -1.34
C LYS A 67 -1.95 21.16 -1.56
N GLY A 68 -3.26 21.32 -1.84
CA GLY A 68 -3.88 22.63 -2.06
C GLY A 68 -4.14 23.48 -0.81
N LYS A 69 -3.90 22.94 0.40
CA LYS A 69 -4.10 23.70 1.64
C LYS A 69 -2.83 24.46 2.02
N GLU A 70 -2.98 25.75 2.32
CA GLU A 70 -1.88 26.63 2.76
C GLU A 70 -1.22 26.16 4.08
N ASP A 71 -1.96 25.45 4.92
CA ASP A 71 -1.46 24.94 6.20
C ASP A 71 -0.57 23.71 6.06
N THR A 72 -0.54 23.07 4.90
CA THR A 72 0.11 21.76 4.70
C THR A 72 1.25 21.85 3.71
N PHE A 73 2.21 20.95 3.87
CA PHE A 73 3.35 20.82 2.97
C PHE A 73 3.82 19.37 2.92
N ILE A 74 4.57 19.06 1.88
CA ILE A 74 5.12 17.73 1.64
C ILE A 74 6.64 17.84 1.79
N GLY A 75 7.24 16.95 2.56
CA GLY A 75 8.68 16.90 2.72
C GLY A 75 9.13 16.10 3.94
N GLU A 76 10.43 16.10 4.14
CA GLU A 76 11.12 15.44 5.24
C GLU A 76 11.23 16.38 6.45
N VAL A 77 10.86 15.90 7.63
CA VAL A 77 11.00 16.65 8.88
C VAL A 77 11.68 15.75 9.91
N SER A 78 12.78 16.25 10.47
CA SER A 78 13.46 15.62 11.61
C SER A 78 12.57 15.69 12.85
N THR A 79 12.24 14.53 13.40
CA THR A 79 11.42 14.42 14.60
C THR A 79 12.29 14.51 15.87
N ARG A 80 11.65 14.71 17.03
CA ARG A 80 12.36 14.71 18.33
C ARG A 80 13.14 13.41 18.57
N TYR A 81 12.74 12.31 17.96
CA TYR A 81 13.33 10.99 18.13
C TYR A 81 14.55 10.74 17.22
N GLY A 82 15.05 11.76 16.50
CA GLY A 82 16.20 11.65 15.61
C GLY A 82 15.89 11.06 14.24
N GLU A 83 14.71 10.48 14.05
CA GLU A 83 14.27 9.97 12.76
C GLU A 83 13.78 11.10 11.85
N ASN A 84 14.31 11.10 10.63
CA ASN A 84 13.76 11.89 9.54
C ASN A 84 12.54 11.18 8.96
N VAL A 85 11.40 11.88 8.95
CA VAL A 85 10.15 11.32 8.45
C VAL A 85 9.70 12.09 7.22
N ASN A 86 9.68 11.41 6.08
CA ASN A 86 9.09 11.94 4.86
C ASN A 86 7.56 11.81 4.89
N GLY A 87 6.85 12.86 4.49
CA GLY A 87 5.40 12.82 4.47
C GLY A 87 4.69 14.14 4.24
N VAL A 88 3.37 14.10 4.42
CA VAL A 88 2.50 15.27 4.43
C VAL A 88 2.36 15.80 5.86
N TRP A 89 2.75 17.04 6.06
CA TRP A 89 2.79 17.72 7.33
C TRP A 89 1.81 18.88 7.37
N ARG A 90 1.20 19.13 8.53
CA ARG A 90 0.37 20.30 8.80
C ARG A 90 1.08 21.26 9.76
N ARG A 91 1.31 22.48 9.31
CA ARG A 91 1.82 23.59 10.14
C ARG A 91 0.87 23.82 11.31
N LYS A 92 1.45 24.04 12.49
CA LYS A 92 0.69 24.52 13.66
C LYS A 92 0.85 26.02 13.74
N LYS A 93 -0.25 26.74 13.99
CA LYS A 93 -0.21 28.18 14.25
C LYS A 93 0.79 28.49 15.37
N ALA A 94 1.54 29.58 15.19
CA ALA A 94 2.49 30.03 16.18
C ALA A 94 1.81 30.23 17.54
N LYS A 95 2.52 29.92 18.63
CA LYS A 95 2.02 30.24 19.97
C LYS A 95 1.87 31.75 20.05
N LYS A 96 0.65 32.23 20.27
CA LYS A 96 0.40 33.65 20.53
C LYS A 96 1.23 34.04 21.77
N VAL A 97 2.00 35.11 21.65
CA VAL A 97 2.67 35.70 22.81
C VAL A 97 1.57 36.20 23.76
N LYS A 98 1.73 36.00 25.08
CA LYS A 98 0.75 36.50 26.07
C LYS A 98 0.55 38.01 25.83
N LYS A 99 -0.71 38.43 25.65
CA LYS A 99 -1.10 39.79 25.20
C LYS A 99 -0.60 40.93 26.11
N ASN A 100 -0.19 40.61 27.34
CA ASN A 100 0.30 41.58 28.35
C ASN A 100 1.77 41.41 28.72
N LYS A 101 2.58 40.68 27.92
CA LYS A 101 4.01 40.55 28.21
C LYS A 101 4.73 41.82 27.75
N ARG A 102 5.25 42.62 28.70
CA ARG A 102 6.16 43.74 28.42
C ARG A 102 7.28 43.27 27.47
N ARG A 103 7.72 44.12 26.53
CA ARG A 103 8.89 43.84 25.68
C ARG A 103 10.02 43.35 26.57
N LEU A 104 10.51 42.13 26.34
CA LEU A 104 11.60 41.58 27.14
C LEU A 104 12.82 42.49 26.98
N LYS A 105 13.52 42.79 28.09
CA LYS A 105 14.76 43.57 28.08
C LYS A 105 15.79 42.89 27.14
N ARG A 106 16.55 43.70 26.40
CA ARG A 106 17.69 43.22 25.59
C ARG A 106 18.68 42.48 26.49
N SER A 107 19.44 41.54 25.94
CA SER A 107 20.50 40.87 26.70
C SER A 107 21.50 41.92 27.21
N SER A 108 22.04 41.69 28.41
CA SER A 108 23.06 42.56 29.01
C SER A 108 24.27 42.74 28.08
N ASN A 109 24.65 41.67 27.37
CA ASN A 109 25.87 41.63 26.55
C ASN A 109 25.57 41.78 25.04
N GLY A 110 24.42 42.32 24.65
CA GLY A 110 24.08 42.55 23.23
C GLY A 110 23.84 41.30 22.37
N THR A 111 24.07 40.09 22.89
CA THR A 111 23.90 38.83 22.16
C THR A 111 22.43 38.52 21.84
N ARG A 112 22.13 38.11 20.60
CA ARG A 112 20.78 37.68 20.22
C ARG A 112 20.39 36.44 21.04
N ARG A 113 19.29 36.53 21.78
CA ARG A 113 18.75 35.38 22.52
C ARG A 113 18.32 34.27 21.54
N PRO A 114 18.46 33.00 21.92
CA PRO A 114 18.00 31.90 21.10
C PRO A 114 16.48 32.01 20.86
N ARG A 115 16.06 31.78 19.61
CA ARG A 115 14.65 31.82 19.23
C ARG A 115 13.90 30.73 19.99
N GLN A 116 12.76 31.07 20.58
CA GLN A 116 11.91 30.06 21.22
C GLN A 116 11.44 29.04 20.18
N LYS A 117 11.67 27.75 20.48
CA LYS A 117 11.25 26.65 19.60
C LYS A 117 9.73 26.70 19.38
N GLN A 118 9.32 26.72 18.12
CA GLN A 118 7.92 26.65 17.75
C GLN A 118 7.40 25.20 17.92
N ARG A 119 6.07 25.03 17.88
CA ARG A 119 5.46 23.69 17.99
C ARG A 119 5.83 22.89 16.73
N PRO A 120 6.23 21.62 16.85
CA PRO A 120 6.49 20.80 15.68
C PRO A 120 5.20 20.63 14.86
N PRO A 121 5.31 20.55 13.53
CA PRO A 121 4.18 20.31 12.65
C PRO A 121 3.50 18.97 12.98
N LYS A 122 2.23 18.83 12.59
CA LYS A 122 1.47 17.59 12.79
C LYS A 122 1.61 16.71 11.56
N LEU A 123 2.14 15.50 11.73
CA LEU A 123 2.20 14.50 10.66
C LEU A 123 0.78 14.03 10.29
N LEU A 124 0.44 14.13 9.00
CA LEU A 124 -0.83 13.67 8.46
C LEU A 124 -0.68 12.32 7.75
N ILE A 125 0.30 12.21 6.85
CA ILE A 125 0.57 11.01 6.05
C ILE A 125 2.09 10.80 6.05
N ARG A 126 2.56 9.59 6.40
CA ARG A 126 3.98 9.21 6.25
C ARG A 126 4.17 8.51 4.91
N PHE A 127 5.25 8.83 4.23
CA PHE A 127 5.73 8.05 3.08
C PHE A 127 6.77 7.06 3.60
N GLY A 128 6.60 5.80 3.25
CA GLY A 128 7.58 4.75 3.48
C GLY A 128 7.96 4.12 2.16
N ASP A 129 9.10 3.44 2.17
CA ASP A 129 9.50 2.59 1.07
C ASP A 129 8.63 1.35 1.04
N ALA A 130 8.52 0.78 -0.16
CA ALA A 130 7.78 -0.44 -0.34
C ALA A 130 8.57 -1.60 0.27
N LEU A 131 7.90 -2.41 1.11
CA LEU A 131 8.53 -3.52 1.80
C LEU A 131 8.87 -4.65 0.79
N PRO A 132 10.00 -5.34 0.95
CA PRO A 132 10.29 -6.54 0.20
C PRO A 132 9.27 -7.62 0.53
N VAL A 133 8.94 -8.47 -0.45
CA VAL A 133 8.12 -9.65 -0.25
C VAL A 133 9.03 -10.80 0.18
N ASP A 134 8.88 -11.25 1.42
CA ASP A 134 9.67 -12.37 1.96
C ASP A 134 9.14 -13.76 1.54
N PRO A 135 7.82 -14.05 1.52
CA PRO A 135 7.37 -15.40 1.19
C PRO A 135 7.26 -15.64 -0.32
N VAL A 136 7.93 -16.69 -0.79
CA VAL A 136 7.70 -17.27 -2.12
C VAL A 136 6.57 -18.30 -2.00
N LEU A 137 5.44 -18.09 -2.70
CA LEU A 137 4.27 -18.98 -2.61
C LEU A 137 4.48 -20.31 -3.36
N GLY A 138 5.34 -20.31 -4.37
CA GLY A 138 5.68 -21.46 -5.21
C GLY A 138 4.46 -22.04 -5.92
N TYR A 139 3.44 -21.23 -6.21
CA TYR A 139 2.20 -21.75 -6.76
C TYR A 139 2.38 -22.22 -8.21
N GLN A 140 3.31 -21.64 -8.97
CA GLN A 140 3.58 -22.08 -10.35
C GLN A 140 4.20 -23.47 -10.37
N GLU A 141 5.22 -23.69 -9.55
CA GLU A 141 5.88 -24.97 -9.41
C GLU A 141 4.91 -26.04 -8.90
N ARG A 142 4.12 -25.73 -7.85
CA ARG A 142 3.09 -26.63 -7.34
C ARG A 142 2.02 -26.95 -8.39
N ALA A 143 1.60 -25.96 -9.18
CA ALA A 143 0.64 -26.18 -10.26
C ALA A 143 1.22 -27.05 -11.37
N GLN A 144 2.50 -26.89 -11.73
CA GLN A 144 3.18 -27.76 -12.69
C GLN A 144 3.28 -29.19 -12.19
N GLN A 145 3.68 -29.40 -10.93
CA GLN A 145 3.75 -30.74 -10.33
C GLN A 145 2.37 -31.41 -10.27
N MET A 146 1.32 -30.67 -9.89
CA MET A 146 -0.04 -31.21 -9.92
C MET A 146 -0.52 -31.49 -11.35
N ALA A 147 -0.23 -30.62 -12.31
CA ALA A 147 -0.59 -30.85 -13.70
C ALA A 147 0.11 -32.10 -14.25
N GLN A 148 1.41 -32.27 -14.00
CA GLN A 148 2.17 -33.44 -14.46
C GLN A 148 1.67 -34.75 -13.85
N SER A 149 1.33 -34.74 -12.55
CA SER A 149 0.83 -35.94 -11.87
C SER A 149 -0.61 -36.31 -12.27
N LEU A 150 -1.48 -35.31 -12.45
CA LEU A 150 -2.91 -35.55 -12.70
C LEU A 150 -3.28 -35.60 -14.18
N MET A 151 -2.53 -34.95 -15.08
CA MET A 151 -2.85 -34.92 -16.51
C MET A 151 -2.98 -36.29 -17.15
N PRO A 152 -2.05 -37.25 -16.95
CA PRO A 152 -2.12 -38.53 -17.66
C PRO A 152 -3.40 -39.31 -17.34
N ALA A 153 -3.80 -39.31 -16.06
CA ALA A 153 -5.04 -39.94 -15.61
C ALA A 153 -6.29 -39.20 -16.13
N ALA A 154 -6.27 -37.87 -16.14
CA ALA A 154 -7.39 -37.08 -16.67
C ALA A 154 -7.55 -37.22 -18.20
N ILE A 155 -6.43 -37.28 -18.94
CA ILE A 155 -6.43 -37.46 -20.40
C ILE A 155 -6.92 -38.86 -20.78
N SER A 156 -6.47 -39.89 -20.07
CA SER A 156 -6.94 -41.27 -20.31
C SER A 156 -8.44 -41.39 -20.06
N GLN A 157 -8.94 -40.91 -18.92
CA GLN A 157 -10.39 -40.88 -18.65
C GLN A 157 -11.18 -40.12 -19.72
N ALA A 158 -10.70 -38.96 -20.15
CA ALA A 158 -11.38 -38.17 -21.18
C ALA A 158 -11.39 -38.86 -22.56
N LEU A 159 -10.31 -39.56 -22.93
CA LEU A 159 -10.25 -40.36 -24.16
C LEU A 159 -11.20 -41.56 -24.10
N ASP A 160 -11.24 -42.27 -22.96
CA ASP A 160 -12.14 -43.41 -22.76
C ASP A 160 -13.61 -42.98 -22.83
N GLU A 161 -13.97 -41.86 -22.21
CA GLU A 161 -15.31 -41.29 -22.30
C GLU A 161 -15.65 -40.85 -23.74
N ALA A 162 -14.71 -40.19 -24.44
CA ALA A 162 -14.92 -39.77 -25.81
C ALA A 162 -15.19 -40.97 -26.72
N ILE A 163 -14.40 -42.04 -26.62
CA ILE A 163 -14.61 -43.30 -27.36
C ILE A 163 -15.98 -43.90 -27.03
N ARG A 164 -16.38 -43.90 -25.75
CA ARG A 164 -17.68 -44.43 -25.30
C ARG A 164 -18.87 -43.64 -25.87
N THR A 165 -18.72 -42.33 -26.01
CA THR A 165 -19.79 -41.42 -26.46
C THR A 165 -19.84 -41.19 -27.97
N ALA A 166 -18.83 -41.63 -28.73
CA ALA A 166 -18.72 -41.43 -30.18
C ALA A 166 -19.68 -42.30 -31.03
N LYS A 167 -20.92 -42.51 -30.57
CA LYS A 167 -22.00 -43.13 -31.34
C LYS A 167 -22.71 -42.14 -32.24
#